data_AF-B9XH72-F1
#
_entry.id   AF-B9XH72-F1
#
_cell.length_a   1.000
_cell.length_b   1.000
_cell.length_c   1.000
_cell.angle_alpha   90.00
_cell.angle_beta   90.00
_cell.angle_gamma   90.00
#
_symmetry.space_group_name_H-M   'P 1'
#
loop_
_entity.id
_entity.type
_entity.pdbx_description
1 polymer ?
#
loop_
_entity_poly.entity_id
_entity_poly.type
_entity_poly.pdbx_seq_one_letter_code
_entity_poly.pdbx_strand_id
1 'polypeptide(L)'
;MNSSASPDSGDISALQKQLESAQQHLKQALDKSRAKLNVNLGEAFEAVTSAQVALAAAKGEEYAVPLDIGFLPEAAVSEPVLLQTDYATILTFSAVRRTPDGKREDAGYGIIELDLCWVTKFGYPNDEALPGHPLSETGLDAYGVYEVRNSSWVKLITEQNRVAFPKTPDSKQRHFIFTFHDSTLECIARGLRPSLSTKPYGEIFEDIRKRVFNHELNA
;
A
#
# COMPACT_ATOMS: atom_id res chain seq x y z
N MET A 1 -4.74 1.05 -28.84
CA MET A 1 -3.71 2.07 -29.09
C MET A 1 -4.02 3.26 -28.18
N ASN A 2 -3.48 3.28 -26.96
CA ASN A 2 -3.50 4.48 -26.12
C ASN A 2 -2.09 5.05 -26.16
N SER A 3 -1.94 6.17 -26.86
CA SER A 3 -0.75 7.01 -26.79
C SER A 3 -0.73 7.65 -25.40
N SER A 4 0.02 7.07 -24.47
CA SER A 4 0.53 7.84 -23.34
C SER A 4 1.68 8.67 -23.90
N ALA A 5 1.39 9.93 -24.27
CA ALA A 5 2.45 10.88 -24.54
C ALA A 5 3.35 10.91 -23.30
N SER A 6 4.63 10.59 -23.46
CA SER A 6 5.62 10.85 -22.42
C SER A 6 5.52 12.33 -22.07
N PRO A 7 5.42 12.70 -20.79
CA PRO A 7 5.29 14.10 -20.42
C PRO A 7 6.49 14.88 -20.96
N ASP A 8 6.24 16.07 -21.48
CA ASP A 8 7.31 16.89 -22.05
C ASP A 8 8.28 17.28 -20.92
N SER A 9 9.54 17.49 -21.29
CA SER A 9 10.59 18.04 -20.43
C SER A 9 10.15 19.31 -19.68
N GLY A 10 9.27 20.12 -20.27
CA GLY A 10 8.65 21.29 -19.64
C GLY A 10 7.73 20.93 -18.46
N ASP A 11 6.97 19.84 -18.55
CA ASP A 11 6.03 19.39 -17.51
C ASP A 11 6.79 18.85 -16.29
N ILE A 12 7.87 18.10 -16.51
CA ILE A 12 8.72 17.59 -15.42
C ILE A 12 9.37 18.74 -14.65
N SER A 13 9.87 19.77 -15.35
CA SER A 13 10.47 20.95 -14.69
C SER A 13 9.45 21.72 -13.84
N ALA A 14 8.20 21.81 -14.30
CA ALA A 14 7.12 22.43 -13.52
C ALA A 14 6.80 21.63 -12.25
N LEU A 15 6.71 20.30 -12.35
CA LEU A 15 6.46 19.40 -11.21
C LEU A 15 7.61 19.45 -10.18
N GLN A 16 8.86 19.58 -10.64
CA GLN A 16 10.01 19.77 -9.75
C GLN A 16 9.88 21.06 -8.93
N LYS A 17 9.53 22.18 -9.58
CA LYS A 17 9.30 23.46 -8.89
C LYS A 17 8.13 23.38 -7.89
N GLN A 18 7.08 22.64 -8.23
CA GLN A 18 5.95 22.40 -7.32
C GLN A 18 6.39 21.61 -6.09
N LEU A 19 7.19 20.56 -6.26
CA LEU A 19 7.75 19.79 -5.16
C LEU A 19 8.65 20.65 -4.26
N GLU A 20 9.56 21.44 -4.84
CA GLU A 20 10.42 22.37 -4.10
C GLU A 20 9.60 23.36 -3.26
N SER A 21 8.53 23.92 -3.87
CA SER A 21 7.62 24.84 -3.17
C SER A 21 6.88 24.16 -2.02
N ALA A 22 6.38 22.94 -2.21
CA ALA A 22 5.71 22.16 -1.17
C ALA A 22 6.67 21.83 -0.01
N GLN A 23 7.91 21.43 -0.31
CA GLN A 23 8.93 21.15 0.71
C GLN A 23 9.30 22.40 1.50
N GLN A 24 9.40 23.56 0.83
CA GLN A 24 9.65 24.83 1.51
C GLN A 24 8.48 25.19 2.44
N HIS A 25 7.24 24.97 2.01
CA HIS A 25 6.07 25.19 2.85
C HIS A 25 6.05 24.25 4.06
N LEU A 26 6.33 22.96 3.88
CA LEU A 26 6.44 22.00 4.97
C LEU A 26 7.52 22.42 5.99
N LYS A 27 8.69 22.86 5.52
CA LYS A 27 9.75 23.36 6.41
C LYS A 27 9.25 24.55 7.25
N GLN A 28 8.59 25.52 6.64
CA GLN A 28 8.01 26.65 7.36
C GLN A 28 6.92 26.21 8.36
N ALA A 29 6.12 25.21 8.00
CA ALA A 29 5.10 24.66 8.86
C ALA A 29 5.72 23.96 10.09
N LEU A 30 6.78 23.17 9.89
CA LEU A 30 7.54 22.54 10.96
C LEU A 30 8.19 23.58 11.90
N ASP A 31 8.77 24.64 11.36
CA ASP A 31 9.38 25.72 12.16
C ASP A 31 8.32 26.45 13.01
N LYS A 32 7.14 26.74 12.42
CA LYS A 32 5.99 27.30 13.17
C LYS A 32 5.49 26.35 14.26
N SER A 33 5.39 25.05 13.96
CA SER A 33 4.98 24.03 14.94
C SER A 33 5.97 23.95 16.11
N ARG A 34 7.28 23.97 15.84
CA ARG A 34 8.34 24.02 16.88
C ARG A 34 8.25 25.26 17.75
N ALA A 35 7.84 26.39 17.16
CA ALA A 35 7.51 27.63 17.88
C ALA A 35 6.15 27.60 18.60
N LYS A 36 5.48 26.43 18.67
CA LYS A 36 4.16 26.22 19.27
C LYS A 36 3.04 27.07 18.65
N LEU A 37 3.19 27.45 17.38
CA LEU A 37 2.14 28.13 16.62
C LEU A 37 1.17 27.10 16.04
N ASN A 38 -0.11 27.47 15.94
CA ASN A 38 -1.11 26.63 15.30
C ASN A 38 -0.84 26.55 13.79
N VAL A 39 -0.64 25.33 13.29
CA VAL A 39 -0.34 25.05 11.89
C VAL A 39 -0.86 23.67 11.53
N ASN A 40 -1.39 23.52 10.32
CA ASN A 40 -1.82 22.23 9.80
C ASN A 40 -0.62 21.49 9.19
N LEU A 41 0.07 20.69 10.00
CA LEU A 41 1.18 19.86 9.51
C LEU A 41 0.69 18.79 8.51
N GLY A 42 -0.48 18.21 8.75
CA GLY A 42 -1.04 17.14 7.91
C GLY A 42 -1.18 17.59 6.46
N GLU A 43 -1.81 18.74 6.24
CA GLU A 43 -1.99 19.32 4.90
C GLU A 43 -0.64 19.62 4.21
N ALA A 44 0.36 20.09 4.96
CA ALA A 44 1.68 20.34 4.41
C ALA A 44 2.41 19.05 4.01
N PHE A 45 2.28 17.97 4.79
CA PHE A 45 2.81 16.65 4.43
C PHE A 45 2.09 16.05 3.22
N GLU A 46 0.76 16.16 3.18
CA GLU A 46 -0.06 15.70 2.05
C GLU A 46 0.32 16.43 0.74
N ALA A 47 0.60 17.73 0.81
CA ALA A 47 1.03 18.51 -0.34
C ALA A 47 2.40 18.05 -0.89
N VAL A 48 3.36 17.78 -0.01
CA VAL A 48 4.67 17.22 -0.42
C VAL A 48 4.50 15.85 -1.05
N THR A 49 3.74 14.97 -0.39
CA THR A 49 3.47 13.61 -0.87
C THR A 49 2.82 13.62 -2.25
N SER A 50 1.82 14.48 -2.44
CA SER A 50 1.12 14.63 -3.72
C SER A 50 2.06 15.11 -4.84
N ALA A 51 2.95 16.07 -4.54
CA ALA A 51 3.93 16.57 -5.50
C ALA A 51 5.00 15.52 -5.85
N GLN A 52 5.46 14.74 -4.86
CA GLN A 52 6.40 13.63 -5.06
C GLN A 52 5.80 12.56 -5.98
N VAL A 53 4.57 12.13 -5.70
CA VAL A 53 3.84 11.14 -6.50
C VAL A 53 3.64 11.64 -7.93
N ALA A 54 3.22 12.90 -8.12
CA ALA A 54 3.03 13.48 -9.45
C ALA A 54 4.34 13.52 -10.25
N LEU A 55 5.45 13.90 -9.62
CA LEU A 55 6.76 13.92 -10.26
C LEU A 55 7.25 12.51 -10.62
N ALA A 56 7.14 11.55 -9.71
CA ALA A 56 7.50 10.16 -9.95
C ALA A 56 6.68 9.56 -11.10
N ALA A 57 5.37 9.82 -11.10
CA ALA A 57 4.47 9.39 -12.18
C ALA A 57 4.89 9.97 -13.54
N ALA A 58 5.21 11.27 -13.59
CA ALA A 58 5.65 11.92 -14.83
C ALA A 58 6.99 11.33 -15.34
N LYS A 59 7.90 10.98 -14.44
CA LYS A 59 9.17 10.35 -14.81
C LYS A 59 9.05 8.85 -15.16
N GLY A 60 7.88 8.24 -14.95
CA GLY A 60 7.71 6.79 -15.10
C GLY A 60 8.39 5.97 -14.01
N GLU A 61 8.70 6.60 -12.87
CA GLU A 61 9.30 5.96 -11.69
C GLU A 61 8.24 5.16 -10.91
N GLU A 62 8.68 4.32 -9.98
CA GLU A 62 7.81 3.57 -9.07
C GLU A 62 7.29 4.49 -7.95
N TYR A 63 5.99 4.41 -7.67
CA TYR A 63 5.35 5.22 -6.63
C TYR A 63 4.15 4.47 -6.04
N ALA A 64 3.82 4.77 -4.78
CA ALA A 64 2.67 4.22 -4.09
C ALA A 64 1.49 5.20 -4.16
N VAL A 65 0.28 4.66 -4.33
CA VAL A 65 -0.97 5.41 -4.20
C VAL A 65 -1.85 4.76 -3.13
N PRO A 66 -2.49 5.55 -2.25
CA PRO A 66 -3.47 5.03 -1.31
C PRO A 66 -4.57 4.25 -2.04
N LEU A 67 -4.92 3.09 -1.50
CA LEU A 67 -5.98 2.23 -2.00
C LEU A 67 -7.09 2.16 -0.95
N ASP A 68 -8.24 2.76 -1.26
CA ASP A 68 -9.41 2.69 -0.40
C ASP A 68 -10.07 1.30 -0.53
N ILE A 69 -10.00 0.53 0.56
CA ILE A 69 -10.67 -0.75 0.71
C ILE A 69 -11.88 -0.70 1.66
N GLY A 70 -12.29 0.51 2.08
CA GLY A 70 -13.40 0.77 3.00
C GLY A 70 -13.06 0.68 4.49
N PHE A 71 -11.80 0.39 4.83
CA PHE A 71 -11.24 0.36 6.19
C PHE A 71 -9.71 0.43 6.13
N LEU A 72 -9.06 0.65 7.27
CA LEU A 72 -7.61 0.80 7.40
C LEU A 72 -7.07 -0.09 8.53
N PRO A 73 -5.77 -0.44 8.51
CA PRO A 73 -5.13 -1.02 9.68
C PRO A 73 -5.25 -0.11 10.92
N GLU A 74 -5.55 -0.70 12.07
CA GLU A 74 -5.44 -0.02 13.37
C GLU A 74 -3.98 0.37 13.61
N ALA A 75 -3.74 1.63 13.96
CA ALA A 75 -2.38 2.17 14.08
C ALA A 75 -1.64 1.65 15.32
N ALA A 76 -2.34 1.42 16.43
CA ALA A 76 -1.68 1.05 17.69
C ALA A 76 -1.38 -0.46 17.78
N VAL A 77 -2.33 -1.31 17.40
CA VAL A 77 -2.27 -2.77 17.60
C VAL A 77 -2.94 -3.45 16.40
N SER A 78 -2.24 -3.49 15.26
CA SER A 78 -2.83 -4.03 14.03
C SER A 78 -2.90 -5.56 14.01
N GLU A 79 -2.08 -6.25 14.82
CA GLU A 79 -2.03 -7.73 14.94
C GLU A 79 -2.12 -8.51 13.61
N PRO A 80 -1.30 -8.15 12.61
CA PRO A 80 -1.44 -8.73 11.28
C PRO A 80 -1.06 -10.20 11.28
N VAL A 81 -1.88 -11.04 10.64
CA VAL A 81 -1.59 -12.45 10.40
C VAL A 81 -1.72 -12.75 8.92
N LEU A 82 -0.65 -13.31 8.35
CA LEU A 82 -0.62 -13.78 6.97
C LEU A 82 -0.69 -15.31 6.96
N LEU A 83 -1.75 -15.85 6.37
CA LEU A 83 -1.84 -17.26 5.98
C LEU A 83 -1.58 -17.36 4.48
N GLN A 84 -0.55 -18.08 4.08
CA GLN A 84 -0.22 -18.30 2.68
C GLN A 84 0.03 -19.78 2.39
N THR A 85 -0.64 -20.28 1.36
CA THR A 85 -0.45 -21.60 0.75
C THR A 85 -0.31 -21.43 -0.77
N ASP A 86 -0.09 -22.53 -1.50
CA ASP A 86 -0.05 -22.48 -2.98
C ASP A 86 -1.41 -22.11 -3.61
N TYR A 87 -2.51 -22.23 -2.86
CA TYR A 87 -3.87 -22.03 -3.37
C TYR A 87 -4.57 -20.80 -2.79
N ALA A 88 -4.09 -20.27 -1.67
CA ALA A 88 -4.72 -19.15 -0.99
C ALA A 88 -3.71 -18.27 -0.24
N THR A 89 -3.92 -16.97 -0.32
CA THR A 89 -3.22 -15.99 0.52
C THR A 89 -4.25 -15.09 1.18
N ILE A 90 -4.26 -15.08 2.51
CA ILE A 90 -5.21 -14.34 3.33
C ILE A 90 -4.44 -13.55 4.37
N LEU A 91 -4.67 -12.25 4.40
CA LEU A 91 -4.16 -11.35 5.43
C LEU A 91 -5.32 -10.95 6.34
N THR A 92 -5.13 -11.03 7.65
CA THR A 92 -6.04 -10.46 8.66
C THR A 92 -5.34 -9.42 9.50
N PHE A 93 -6.07 -8.42 9.99
CA PHE A 93 -5.58 -7.40 10.92
C PHE A 93 -6.74 -6.71 11.65
N SER A 94 -6.47 -6.13 12.81
CA SER A 94 -7.40 -5.22 13.51
C SER A 94 -7.62 -3.96 12.67
N ALA A 95 -8.88 -3.63 12.39
CA ALA A 95 -9.25 -2.63 11.40
C ALA A 95 -10.05 -1.49 12.03
N VAL A 96 -9.87 -0.29 11.46
CA VAL A 96 -10.65 0.90 11.77
C VAL A 96 -11.29 1.51 10.55
N ARG A 97 -12.35 2.29 10.77
CA ARG A 97 -12.96 3.14 9.75
C ARG A 97 -12.77 4.60 10.10
N ARG A 98 -12.55 5.42 9.07
CA ARG A 98 -12.62 6.87 9.20
C ARG A 98 -14.08 7.31 9.12
N THR A 99 -14.51 8.08 10.09
CA THR A 99 -15.83 8.71 10.11
C THR A 99 -15.83 10.01 9.31
N PRO A 100 -17.01 10.55 8.94
CA PRO A 100 -17.09 11.86 8.28
C PRO A 100 -16.47 13.02 9.07
N ASP A 101 -16.41 12.93 10.40
CA ASP A 101 -15.76 13.92 11.28
C ASP A 101 -14.26 13.65 11.49
N GLY A 102 -13.68 12.69 10.76
CA GLY A 102 -12.25 12.39 10.74
C GLY A 102 -11.75 11.52 11.90
N LYS A 103 -12.65 11.04 12.77
CA LYS A 103 -12.31 10.09 13.84
C LYS A 103 -12.08 8.69 13.26
N ARG A 104 -11.38 7.87 14.03
CA ARG A 104 -11.21 6.44 13.76
C ARG A 104 -12.06 5.65 14.74
N GLU A 105 -12.87 4.76 14.21
CA GLU A 105 -13.72 3.85 14.98
C GLU A 105 -13.30 2.41 14.73
N ASP A 106 -13.34 1.58 15.78
CA ASP A 106 -13.14 0.14 15.68
C ASP A 106 -14.12 -0.46 14.66
N ALA A 107 -13.58 -1.21 13.69
CA ALA A 107 -14.33 -1.90 12.66
C ALA A 107 -14.23 -3.43 12.79
N GLY A 108 -13.66 -3.94 13.88
CA GLY A 108 -13.33 -5.34 14.09
C GLY A 108 -12.08 -5.74 13.32
N TYR A 109 -12.19 -6.79 12.52
CA TYR A 109 -11.05 -7.36 11.78
C TYR A 109 -11.25 -7.23 10.28
N GLY A 110 -10.24 -6.65 9.63
CA GLY A 110 -10.04 -6.69 8.19
C GLY A 110 -9.60 -8.09 7.77
N ILE A 111 -10.23 -8.63 6.74
CA ILE A 111 -9.85 -9.89 6.09
C ILE A 111 -9.66 -9.60 4.60
N ILE A 112 -8.44 -9.80 4.13
CA ILE A 112 -8.04 -9.54 2.75
C ILE A 112 -7.72 -10.87 2.08
N GLU A 113 -8.53 -11.26 1.12
CA GLU A 113 -8.18 -12.36 0.22
C GLU A 113 -7.44 -11.81 -1.01
N LEU A 114 -6.21 -12.27 -1.20
CA LEU A 114 -5.35 -11.91 -2.32
C LEU A 114 -5.59 -12.88 -3.48
N ASP A 115 -6.19 -12.40 -4.57
CA ASP A 115 -6.49 -13.21 -5.76
C ASP A 115 -5.21 -13.48 -6.57
N LEU A 116 -4.93 -14.75 -6.87
CA LEU A 116 -3.72 -15.19 -7.57
C LEU A 116 -2.43 -14.52 -7.08
N CYS A 117 -2.20 -14.59 -5.78
CA CYS A 117 -0.98 -14.07 -5.17
C CYS A 117 0.24 -14.87 -5.66
N TRP A 118 1.24 -14.17 -6.18
CA TRP A 118 2.49 -14.77 -6.65
C TRP A 118 3.56 -14.81 -5.55
N VAL A 119 3.67 -13.74 -4.77
CA VAL A 119 4.73 -13.60 -3.78
C VAL A 119 4.34 -12.55 -2.75
N THR A 120 4.86 -12.73 -1.53
CA THR A 120 4.72 -11.81 -0.41
C THR A 120 6.08 -11.56 0.24
N LYS A 121 6.20 -10.41 0.90
CA LYS A 121 7.22 -10.10 1.92
C LYS A 121 6.48 -9.57 3.12
N PHE A 122 6.67 -10.20 4.28
CA PHE A 122 5.97 -9.80 5.50
C PHE A 122 6.95 -9.71 6.67
N GLY A 123 6.96 -8.57 7.36
CA GLY A 123 7.91 -8.27 8.43
C GLY A 123 8.35 -6.81 8.37
N TYR A 124 9.65 -6.54 8.49
CA TYR A 124 10.19 -5.17 8.45
C TYR A 124 9.99 -4.51 7.06
N PRO A 125 9.80 -3.17 6.97
CA PRO A 125 9.89 -2.17 8.04
C PRO A 125 8.67 -2.10 8.96
N ASN A 126 8.92 -1.72 10.22
CA ASN A 126 7.91 -1.14 11.11
C ASN A 126 7.71 0.36 10.78
N ASP A 127 6.77 1.03 11.45
CA ASP A 127 6.46 2.44 11.24
C ASP A 127 7.65 3.40 11.47
N GLU A 128 8.45 3.17 12.53
CA GLU A 128 9.64 3.95 12.85
C GLU A 128 10.72 3.87 11.76
N ALA A 129 10.79 2.73 11.08
CA ALA A 129 11.75 2.47 10.01
C ALA A 129 11.18 2.65 8.60
N LEU A 130 9.87 2.88 8.48
CA LEU A 130 9.19 3.11 7.21
C LEU A 130 9.81 4.25 6.40
N PRO A 131 10.36 5.34 6.99
CA PRO A 131 11.10 6.35 6.23
C PRO A 131 12.28 5.79 5.42
N GLY A 132 12.85 4.65 5.80
CA GLY A 132 13.90 3.97 5.05
C GLY A 132 13.39 3.09 3.88
N HIS A 133 12.08 2.94 3.72
CA HIS A 133 11.49 2.22 2.60
C HIS A 133 11.69 2.99 1.28
N PRO A 134 12.03 2.35 0.14
CA PRO A 134 12.28 3.05 -1.12
C PRO A 134 11.13 3.94 -1.64
N LEU A 135 9.90 3.65 -1.21
CA LEU A 135 8.69 4.40 -1.60
C LEU A 135 8.22 5.42 -0.55
N SER A 136 8.94 5.59 0.56
CA SER A 136 8.59 6.57 1.61
C SER A 136 8.56 8.00 1.08
N GLU A 137 9.42 8.30 0.10
CA GLU A 137 9.48 9.59 -0.58
C GLU A 137 8.62 9.65 -1.86
N THR A 138 7.88 8.58 -2.19
CA THR A 138 7.04 8.51 -3.39
C THR A 138 5.67 7.91 -3.08
N GLY A 139 5.07 8.29 -1.95
CA GLY A 139 3.65 8.08 -1.65
C GLY A 139 3.31 6.98 -0.64
N LEU A 140 4.31 6.27 -0.10
CA LEU A 140 4.07 5.29 0.96
C LEU A 140 4.09 5.97 2.34
N ASP A 141 3.07 5.69 3.15
CA ASP A 141 2.93 6.23 4.50
C ASP A 141 2.43 5.14 5.48
N ALA A 142 2.50 5.41 6.79
CA ALA A 142 2.14 4.47 7.84
C ALA A 142 0.64 4.18 7.91
N TYR A 143 0.30 3.00 8.44
CA TYR A 143 -1.07 2.58 8.79
C TYR A 143 -2.08 2.66 7.63
N GLY A 144 -1.68 2.18 6.46
CA GLY A 144 -2.47 2.31 5.24
C GLY A 144 -2.37 1.10 4.31
N VAL A 145 -3.17 1.16 3.25
CA VAL A 145 -3.16 0.20 2.15
C VAL A 145 -2.86 0.95 0.88
N TYR A 146 -1.94 0.42 0.08
CA TYR A 146 -1.39 1.09 -1.09
C TYR A 146 -1.34 0.15 -2.28
N GLU A 147 -1.49 0.72 -3.46
CA GLU A 147 -1.10 0.08 -4.71
C GLU A 147 0.14 0.77 -5.28
N VAL A 148 1.14 -0.01 -5.66
CA VAL A 148 2.35 0.50 -6.28
C VAL A 148 2.18 0.53 -7.80
N ARG A 149 2.41 1.69 -8.38
CA ARG A 149 2.37 1.94 -9.83
C ARG A 149 3.76 1.79 -10.44
N ASN A 150 3.80 1.46 -11.73
CA ASN A 150 5.04 1.21 -12.49
C ASN A 150 5.95 0.12 -11.91
N SER A 151 5.36 -0.85 -11.19
CA SER A 151 6.14 -1.64 -10.25
C SER A 151 7.33 -2.38 -10.85
N SER A 152 8.49 -2.14 -10.28
CA SER A 152 9.75 -2.79 -10.66
C SER A 152 9.70 -4.28 -10.31
N TRP A 153 9.03 -4.65 -9.22
CA TRP A 153 8.92 -6.03 -8.76
C TRP A 153 8.04 -6.89 -9.68
N VAL A 154 6.91 -6.34 -10.17
CA VAL A 154 6.06 -7.03 -11.18
C VAL A 154 6.84 -7.27 -12.47
N LYS A 155 7.60 -6.27 -12.93
CA LYS A 155 8.46 -6.39 -14.12
C LYS A 155 9.51 -7.49 -13.91
N LEU A 156 10.19 -7.48 -12.76
CA LEU A 156 11.20 -8.49 -12.41
C LEU A 156 10.66 -9.91 -12.47
N ILE A 157 9.51 -10.19 -11.85
CA ILE A 157 8.90 -11.53 -11.85
C ILE A 157 8.46 -11.93 -13.27
N THR A 158 7.97 -10.98 -14.07
CA THR A 158 7.63 -11.21 -15.47
C THR A 158 8.86 -11.63 -16.28
N GLU A 159 9.99 -10.96 -16.09
CA GLU A 159 11.27 -11.32 -16.74
C GLU A 159 11.79 -12.69 -16.30
N GLN A 160 11.62 -13.07 -15.03
CA GLN A 160 11.99 -14.40 -14.55
C GLN A 160 11.22 -15.50 -15.31
N ASN A 161 9.92 -15.31 -15.55
CA ASN A 161 9.13 -16.24 -16.36
C ASN A 161 9.56 -16.27 -17.84
N ARG A 162 10.07 -15.15 -18.38
CA ARG A 162 10.54 -15.06 -19.77
C ARG A 162 11.76 -15.95 -20.04
N VAL A 163 12.52 -16.36 -19.03
CA VAL A 163 13.64 -17.31 -19.17
C VAL A 163 13.18 -18.63 -19.79
N ALA A 164 12.09 -19.21 -19.28
CA ALA A 164 11.52 -20.45 -19.82
C ALA A 164 10.49 -20.18 -20.93
N PHE A 165 9.79 -19.04 -20.87
CA PHE A 165 8.71 -18.68 -21.78
C PHE A 165 8.94 -17.29 -22.40
N PRO A 166 9.83 -17.14 -23.40
CA PRO A 166 10.26 -15.84 -23.92
C PRO A 166 9.15 -14.93 -24.48
N LYS A 167 7.99 -15.51 -24.84
CA LYS A 167 6.83 -14.77 -25.37
C LYS A 167 5.82 -14.36 -24.29
N THR A 168 6.15 -14.52 -23.00
CA THR A 168 5.26 -14.13 -21.89
C THR A 168 4.94 -12.63 -22.00
N PRO A 169 3.66 -12.23 -22.11
CA PRO A 169 3.28 -10.82 -22.16
C PRO A 169 3.54 -10.14 -20.81
N ASP A 170 3.45 -8.81 -20.78
CA ASP A 170 3.50 -8.09 -19.52
C ASP A 170 2.39 -8.55 -18.58
N SER A 171 2.75 -8.72 -17.31
CA SER A 171 1.84 -9.24 -16.31
C SER A 171 0.72 -8.26 -15.99
N LYS A 172 -0.48 -8.80 -15.76
CA LYS A 172 -1.64 -8.05 -15.20
C LYS A 172 -1.63 -8.02 -13.68
N GLN A 173 -0.60 -8.58 -13.05
CA GLN A 173 -0.47 -8.56 -11.61
C GLN A 173 -0.21 -7.15 -11.10
N ARG A 174 -0.67 -6.90 -9.88
CA ARG A 174 -0.57 -5.62 -9.19
C ARG A 174 0.30 -5.80 -7.96
N HIS A 175 0.91 -4.70 -7.52
CA HIS A 175 1.74 -4.67 -6.32
C HIS A 175 0.97 -3.91 -5.23
N PHE A 176 0.73 -4.58 -4.09
CA PHE A 176 0.06 -3.98 -2.94
C PHE A 176 0.98 -3.93 -1.73
N ILE A 177 0.85 -2.87 -0.94
CA ILE A 177 1.56 -2.70 0.33
C ILE A 177 0.53 -2.40 1.43
N PHE A 178 0.69 -3.06 2.57
CA PHE A 178 -0.04 -2.79 3.81
C PHE A 178 0.98 -2.41 4.87
N THR A 179 0.85 -1.22 5.44
CA THR A 179 1.74 -0.74 6.51
C THR A 179 1.02 -0.86 7.85
N PHE A 180 1.67 -1.51 8.81
CA PHE A 180 1.21 -1.72 10.19
C PHE A 180 2.16 -1.01 11.16
N HIS A 181 1.88 -1.12 12.47
CA HIS A 181 2.80 -0.61 13.49
C HIS A 181 4.15 -1.32 13.44
N ASP A 182 4.18 -2.63 13.66
CA ASP A 182 5.43 -3.39 13.81
C ASP A 182 5.92 -4.06 12.52
N SER A 183 5.14 -3.97 11.44
CA SER A 183 5.45 -4.67 10.19
C SER A 183 4.81 -4.04 8.95
N THR A 184 5.25 -4.50 7.80
CA THR A 184 4.72 -4.19 6.48
C THR A 184 4.52 -5.49 5.72
N LEU A 185 3.40 -5.61 5.01
CA LEU A 185 3.20 -6.64 3.98
C LEU A 185 3.35 -5.98 2.61
N GLU A 186 4.28 -6.46 1.79
CA GLU A 186 4.29 -6.22 0.35
C GLU A 186 3.89 -7.49 -0.39
N CYS A 187 3.09 -7.38 -1.45
CA CYS A 187 2.69 -8.56 -2.22
C CYS A 187 2.38 -8.26 -3.69
N ILE A 188 2.57 -9.28 -4.53
CA ILE A 188 2.16 -9.27 -5.93
C ILE A 188 0.94 -10.18 -6.10
N ALA A 189 -0.20 -9.59 -6.48
CA ALA A 189 -1.47 -10.30 -6.63
C ALA A 189 -2.37 -9.63 -7.67
N ARG A 190 -3.38 -10.35 -8.18
CA ARG A 190 -4.21 -9.88 -9.31
C ARG A 190 -5.23 -8.88 -8.83
N GLY A 191 -5.67 -9.05 -7.61
CA GLY A 191 -6.60 -8.18 -6.93
C GLY A 191 -6.71 -8.52 -5.46
N LEU A 192 -7.49 -7.70 -4.77
CA LEU A 192 -7.84 -7.85 -3.37
C LEU A 192 -9.36 -8.04 -3.27
N ARG A 193 -9.79 -8.89 -2.35
CA ARG A 193 -11.19 -8.99 -1.92
C ARG A 193 -11.25 -8.66 -0.43
N PRO A 194 -11.46 -7.38 -0.08
CA PRO A 194 -11.55 -6.95 1.31
C PRO A 194 -12.92 -7.30 1.91
N SER A 195 -12.92 -7.70 3.17
CA SER A 195 -14.13 -7.90 3.98
C SER A 195 -13.85 -7.56 5.45
N LEU A 196 -14.92 -7.34 6.21
CA LEU A 196 -14.84 -7.08 7.66
C LEU A 196 -15.57 -8.17 8.44
N SER A 197 -15.10 -8.43 9.65
CA SER A 197 -15.75 -9.30 10.61
C SER A 197 -15.62 -8.73 12.01
N THR A 198 -16.71 -8.73 12.77
CA THR A 198 -16.72 -8.41 14.20
C THR A 198 -16.68 -9.67 15.07
N LYS A 199 -16.51 -10.85 14.46
CA LYS A 199 -16.39 -12.11 15.21
C LYS A 199 -15.10 -12.13 16.01
N PRO A 200 -15.04 -12.88 17.13
CA PRO A 200 -13.79 -13.14 17.83
C PRO A 200 -12.73 -13.72 16.90
N TYR A 201 -11.46 -13.36 17.11
CA TYR A 201 -10.34 -13.75 16.26
C TYR A 201 -10.24 -15.27 16.04
N GLY A 202 -10.53 -16.07 17.07
CA GLY A 202 -10.56 -17.54 16.96
C GLY A 202 -11.62 -18.06 15.99
N GLU A 203 -12.81 -17.45 15.95
CA GLU A 203 -13.86 -17.83 14.99
C GLU A 203 -13.50 -17.43 13.56
N ILE A 204 -12.83 -16.27 13.40
CA ILE A 204 -12.33 -15.82 12.09
C ILE A 204 -11.32 -16.83 11.53
N PHE A 205 -10.39 -17.31 12.37
CA PHE A 205 -9.44 -18.33 11.94
C PHE A 205 -10.10 -19.66 11.63
N GLU A 206 -11.14 -20.07 12.35
CA GLU A 206 -11.89 -21.28 11.99
C GLU A 206 -12.60 -21.12 10.63
N ASP A 207 -13.17 -19.95 10.36
CA ASP A 207 -13.79 -19.65 9.06
C ASP A 207 -12.73 -19.61 7.92
N ILE A 208 -11.56 -19.02 8.18
CA ILE A 208 -10.43 -19.03 7.24
C ILE A 208 -9.93 -20.46 7.00
N ARG A 209 -9.70 -21.23 8.07
CA ARG A 209 -9.22 -22.60 8.01
C ARG A 209 -10.16 -23.47 7.20
N LYS A 210 -11.47 -23.38 7.46
CA LYS A 210 -12.50 -24.09 6.69
C LYS A 210 -12.50 -23.70 5.22
N ARG A 211 -12.23 -22.44 4.87
CA ARG A 211 -12.18 -21.99 3.47
C ARG A 211 -10.91 -22.44 2.75
N VAL A 212 -9.75 -22.34 3.40
CA VAL A 212 -8.44 -22.61 2.80
C VAL A 212 -8.13 -24.10 2.74
N PHE A 213 -8.49 -24.85 3.79
CA PHE A 213 -8.14 -26.26 3.96
C PHE A 213 -9.34 -27.19 3.82
N ASN A 214 -10.39 -26.79 3.10
CA ASN A 214 -11.50 -27.69 2.81
C ASN A 214 -11.02 -28.80 1.85
N HIS A 215 -10.52 -29.90 2.40
CA HIS A 215 -10.13 -31.09 1.64
C HIS A 215 -11.30 -32.04 1.38
N GLU A 216 -12.55 -31.65 1.66
CA GLU A 216 -13.73 -32.39 1.22
C GLU A 216 -14.22 -31.81 -0.12
N LEU A 217 -13.73 -32.41 -1.22
CA LEU A 217 -14.29 -32.49 -2.58
C LEU A 217 -13.11 -32.60 -3.56
N ASN A 218 -12.67 -33.84 -3.81
CA ASN A 218 -11.79 -34.35 -4.90
C ASN A 218 -10.68 -35.30 -4.39
N ALA A 219 -11.01 -36.20 -3.47
CA ALA A 219 -10.32 -37.48 -3.29
C ALA A 219 -11.34 -38.61 -3.41
#